data_AF-A0A556MQN2-F1
#
_entry.id   AF-A0A556MQN2-F1
#
_cell.length_a   1.000
_cell.length_b   1.000
_cell.length_c   1.000
_cell.angle_alpha   90.00
_cell.angle_beta   90.00
_cell.angle_gamma   90.00
#
_symmetry.space_group_name_H-M   'P 1'
#
loop_
_entity.id
_entity.type
_entity.pdbx_description
1 polymer ?
#
loop_
_entity_poly.entity_id
_entity_poly.type
_entity_poly.pdbx_seq_one_letter_code
_entity_poly.pdbx_strand_id
1 'polypeptide(L)'
;MDTIKLNFINRSNDSNNSEIVIFQKNVSENADELAVAWKVIQNCGQGAHHPLNFPSQIEVAASDSWGNFTLQLPADEGQAFEMVKNNSGDVLQTAATSASNKNEIEVRNQLITGAISAYCFRDGSICAMKSGISPSQKAVFSFTPTIWIGVVSQVEEGQVLNSAIISSVNTEISLMGIAEADIVMTGGGPGSSSTPFRFTLENVVYA
;
A
#
# COMPACT_ATOMS: atom_id res chain seq x y z
N MET A 1 -2.48 16.38 9.52
CA MET A 1 -2.42 15.08 8.84
C MET A 1 -3.76 14.92 8.16
N ASP A 2 -3.75 14.98 6.84
CA ASP A 2 -4.99 14.95 6.07
C ASP A 2 -5.33 13.49 5.78
N THR A 3 -6.59 13.14 6.02
CA THR A 3 -7.12 11.80 5.76
C THR A 3 -8.23 11.94 4.75
N ILE A 4 -8.09 11.25 3.63
CA ILE A 4 -9.12 11.18 2.61
C ILE A 4 -10.12 10.13 3.05
N LYS A 5 -11.38 10.53 3.17
CA LYS A 5 -12.49 9.64 3.53
C LYS A 5 -13.02 8.99 2.26
N LEU A 6 -12.86 7.68 2.15
CA LEU A 6 -13.34 6.93 1.00
C LEU A 6 -14.43 5.98 1.44
N ASN A 7 -15.38 5.72 0.55
CA ASN A 7 -16.44 4.76 0.80
C ASN A 7 -16.66 3.92 -0.44
N PHE A 8 -16.33 2.64 -0.35
CA PHE A 8 -16.58 1.70 -1.43
C PHE A 8 -18.06 1.34 -1.48
N ILE A 9 -18.69 1.39 -2.65
CA ILE A 9 -20.10 1.00 -2.85
C ILE A 9 -20.17 -0.08 -3.93
N ASN A 10 -20.71 -1.24 -3.59
CA ASN A 10 -20.95 -2.28 -4.56
C ASN A 10 -22.32 -2.10 -5.25
N ARG A 11 -22.33 -1.60 -6.48
CA ARG A 11 -23.51 -1.57 -7.37
C ARG A 11 -23.36 -2.52 -8.56
N SER A 12 -22.45 -3.49 -8.46
CA SER A 12 -22.24 -4.50 -9.48
C SER A 12 -23.39 -5.52 -9.51
N ASN A 13 -23.41 -6.34 -10.56
CA ASN A 13 -24.25 -7.52 -10.68
C ASN A 13 -23.51 -8.78 -10.23
N ASP A 14 -22.44 -8.66 -9.44
CA ASP A 14 -21.68 -9.80 -8.98
C ASP A 14 -22.46 -10.64 -7.97
N SER A 15 -22.72 -11.89 -8.35
CA SER A 15 -23.37 -12.88 -7.48
C SER A 15 -22.37 -13.75 -6.73
N ASN A 16 -21.09 -13.70 -7.09
CA ASN A 16 -20.04 -14.48 -6.46
C ASN A 16 -19.43 -13.79 -5.23
N ASN A 17 -19.81 -12.55 -4.95
CA ASN A 17 -19.31 -11.75 -3.83
C ASN A 17 -17.78 -11.68 -3.83
N SER A 18 -17.22 -11.35 -5.01
CA SER A 18 -15.79 -11.33 -5.26
C SER A 18 -15.08 -10.34 -4.36
N GLU A 19 -13.80 -10.59 -4.10
CA GLU A 19 -12.98 -9.74 -3.24
C GLU A 19 -12.47 -8.54 -4.04
N ILE A 20 -12.41 -7.38 -3.38
CA ILE A 20 -11.86 -6.16 -3.97
C ILE A 20 -10.53 -5.88 -3.28
N VAL A 21 -9.46 -5.83 -4.08
CA VAL A 21 -8.13 -5.46 -3.61
C VAL A 21 -7.86 -4.01 -3.97
N ILE A 22 -7.35 -3.27 -2.98
CA ILE A 22 -6.83 -1.92 -3.14
C ILE A 22 -5.35 -1.94 -2.74
N PHE A 23 -4.49 -1.39 -3.60
CA PHE A 23 -3.06 -1.26 -3.33
C PHE A 23 -2.49 0.05 -3.88
N GLN A 24 -1.25 0.35 -3.51
CA GLN A 24 -0.46 1.42 -4.11
C GLN A 24 0.77 0.84 -4.79
N LYS A 25 1.25 1.53 -5.82
CA LYS A 25 2.55 1.21 -6.45
C LYS A 25 3.61 2.12 -5.86
N ASN A 26 4.77 1.55 -5.54
CA ASN A 26 5.96 2.35 -5.32
C ASN A 26 6.41 2.92 -6.67
N VAL A 27 6.60 4.24 -6.75
CA VAL A 27 6.99 4.92 -8.00
C VAL A 27 8.48 5.27 -8.07
N SER A 28 9.30 4.78 -7.12
CA SER A 28 10.75 4.96 -7.16
C SER A 28 11.39 4.29 -8.40
N GLU A 29 12.42 4.91 -8.95
CA GLU A 29 13.08 4.48 -10.21
C GLU A 29 13.76 3.09 -10.14
N ASN A 30 14.00 2.56 -8.93
CA ASN A 30 14.65 1.27 -8.70
C ASN A 30 13.70 0.19 -8.18
N ALA A 31 12.45 0.22 -8.62
CA ALA A 31 11.38 -0.62 -8.08
C ALA A 31 11.44 -2.10 -8.48
N ASP A 32 12.38 -2.83 -7.84
CA ASP A 32 12.23 -4.27 -7.58
C ASP A 32 11.27 -4.52 -6.38
N GLU A 33 10.61 -3.48 -5.86
CA GLU A 33 9.70 -3.61 -4.72
C GLU A 33 8.34 -4.20 -5.12
N LEU A 34 7.75 -4.89 -4.16
CA LEU A 34 6.53 -5.64 -4.37
C LEU A 34 5.33 -4.81 -3.93
N ALA A 35 4.31 -4.73 -4.80
CA ALA A 35 3.02 -4.17 -4.41
C ALA A 35 2.37 -5.07 -3.35
N VAL A 36 1.75 -4.46 -2.35
CA VAL A 36 1.08 -5.19 -1.26
C VAL A 36 -0.41 -4.85 -1.27
N ALA A 37 -1.26 -5.86 -1.04
CA ALA A 37 -2.69 -5.67 -0.87
C ALA A 37 -2.98 -4.85 0.40
N TRP A 38 -2.99 -3.53 0.27
CA TRP A 38 -3.16 -2.60 1.39
C TRP A 38 -4.54 -2.76 2.06
N LYS A 39 -5.59 -2.94 1.26
CA LYS A 39 -6.93 -3.27 1.74
C LYS A 39 -7.54 -4.37 0.89
N VAL A 40 -8.22 -5.31 1.55
CA VAL A 40 -9.04 -6.33 0.89
C VAL A 40 -10.45 -6.24 1.45
N ILE A 41 -11.39 -5.83 0.60
CA ILE A 41 -12.81 -5.76 0.95
C ILE A 41 -13.42 -7.11 0.57
N GLN A 42 -13.75 -7.89 1.60
CA GLN A 42 -14.40 -9.18 1.47
C GLN A 42 -15.89 -9.06 1.79
N ASN A 43 -16.68 -9.91 1.16
CA ASN A 43 -18.09 -10.10 1.46
C ASN A 43 -18.99 -8.84 1.34
N CYS A 44 -18.60 -7.86 0.53
CA CYS A 44 -19.40 -6.65 0.31
C CYS A 44 -20.44 -6.89 -0.79
N GLY A 45 -21.63 -7.36 -0.42
CA GLY A 45 -22.71 -7.69 -1.37
C GLY A 45 -23.29 -6.49 -2.13
N GLN A 46 -24.14 -6.77 -3.12
CA GLN A 46 -24.81 -5.75 -3.93
C GLN A 46 -25.64 -4.79 -3.06
N GLY A 47 -25.47 -3.48 -3.27
CA GLY A 47 -26.08 -2.41 -2.50
C GLY A 47 -25.40 -2.08 -1.17
N ALA A 48 -24.44 -2.91 -0.73
CA ALA A 48 -23.66 -2.65 0.48
C ALA A 48 -22.51 -1.66 0.20
N HIS A 49 -21.95 -1.13 1.29
CA HIS A 49 -20.81 -0.23 1.25
C HIS A 49 -19.78 -0.56 2.33
N HIS A 50 -18.55 -0.11 2.12
CA HIS A 50 -17.42 -0.31 3.02
C HIS A 50 -16.64 1.02 3.17
N PRO A 51 -16.70 1.68 4.33
CA PRO A 51 -15.91 2.88 4.58
C PRO A 51 -14.43 2.52 4.74
N LEU A 52 -13.54 3.31 4.17
CA LEU A 52 -12.09 3.21 4.38
C LEU A 52 -11.44 4.59 4.47
N ASN A 53 -10.42 4.71 5.32
CA ASN A 53 -9.64 5.94 5.44
C ASN A 53 -8.33 5.79 4.67
N PHE A 54 -7.96 6.84 3.94
CA PHE A 54 -6.67 6.94 3.28
C PHE A 54 -5.90 8.11 3.92
N PRO A 55 -5.18 7.88 5.04
CA PRO A 55 -4.36 8.91 5.66
C PRO A 55 -3.16 9.21 4.76
N SER A 56 -2.73 10.47 4.68
CA SER A 56 -1.50 10.83 3.96
C SER A 56 -0.24 10.29 4.65
N GLN A 57 -0.28 10.15 5.96
CA GLN A 57 0.84 9.67 6.78
C GLN A 57 1.26 8.26 6.38
N ILE A 58 2.57 8.08 6.20
CA ILE A 58 3.24 6.78 6.11
C ILE A 58 4.02 6.55 7.39
N GLU A 59 4.13 5.28 7.77
CA GLU A 59 5.05 4.82 8.79
C GLU A 59 5.99 3.77 8.19
N VAL A 60 7.21 3.66 8.72
CA VAL A 60 8.18 2.63 8.31
C VAL A 60 8.56 1.73 9.47
N ALA A 61 8.77 0.46 9.19
CA ALA A 61 9.41 -0.48 10.10
C ALA A 61 10.35 -1.41 9.34
N ALA A 62 11.16 -2.16 10.08
CA ALA A 62 11.99 -3.21 9.52
C ALA A 62 11.74 -4.53 10.25
N SER A 63 12.03 -5.64 9.56
CA SER A 63 12.06 -6.98 10.17
C SER A 63 13.38 -7.69 9.91
N ASP A 64 13.70 -8.65 10.77
CA ASP A 64 14.78 -9.61 10.56
C ASP A 64 14.26 -10.91 9.88
N SER A 65 15.15 -11.89 9.69
CA SER A 65 14.82 -13.19 9.09
C SER A 65 14.08 -14.16 10.02
N TRP A 66 13.88 -13.78 11.29
CA TRP A 66 13.16 -14.58 12.29
C TRP A 66 11.73 -14.07 12.51
N GLY A 67 11.32 -13.03 11.78
CA GLY A 67 9.98 -12.45 11.86
C GLY A 67 9.82 -11.45 13.01
N ASN A 68 10.91 -10.95 13.59
CA ASN A 68 10.83 -9.87 14.57
C ASN A 68 10.73 -8.54 13.85
N PHE A 69 9.85 -7.65 14.31
CA PHE A 69 9.66 -6.31 13.74
C PHE A 69 10.14 -5.23 14.72
N THR A 70 10.64 -4.13 14.16
CA THR A 70 10.88 -2.90 14.91
C THR A 70 9.57 -2.16 15.17
N LEU A 71 9.62 -1.15 16.03
CA LEU A 71 8.54 -0.16 16.12
C LEU A 71 8.36 0.56 14.77
N GLN A 72 7.13 0.97 14.51
CA GLN A 72 6.79 1.83 13.37
C GLN A 72 7.19 3.27 13.67
N LEU A 73 7.83 3.93 12.70
CA LEU A 73 8.24 5.32 12.79
C LEU A 73 7.50 6.14 11.73
N PRO A 74 6.87 7.28 12.08
CA PRO A 74 6.32 8.20 11.10
C PRO A 74 7.39 8.62 10.09
N ALA A 75 7.05 8.60 8.81
CA ALA A 75 7.95 8.91 7.72
C ALA A 75 7.33 9.94 6.77
N ASP A 76 8.11 10.98 6.49
CA ASP A 76 7.84 11.99 5.47
C ASP A 76 8.80 11.83 4.29
N GLU A 77 8.39 12.28 3.10
CA GLU A 77 9.28 12.32 1.94
C GLU A 77 10.56 13.12 2.23
N GLY A 78 11.69 12.61 1.75
CA GLY A 78 13.01 13.18 2.00
C GLY A 78 13.66 12.70 3.31
N GLN A 79 12.96 11.94 4.14
CA GLN A 79 13.54 11.33 5.33
C GLN A 79 14.24 10.00 5.00
N ALA A 80 15.27 9.70 5.79
CA ALA A 80 15.92 8.40 5.77
C ALA A 80 15.96 7.81 7.17
N PHE A 81 15.91 6.49 7.20
CA PHE A 81 15.98 5.65 8.38
C PHE A 81 17.12 4.66 8.20
N GLU A 82 17.70 4.23 9.31
CA GLU A 82 18.80 3.27 9.31
C GLU A 82 18.58 2.21 10.37
N MET A 83 18.76 0.96 9.94
CA MET A 83 18.91 -0.16 10.86
C MET A 83 20.38 -0.21 11.29
N VAL A 84 20.63 0.02 12.58
CA VAL A 84 21.97 0.01 13.18
C VAL A 84 22.00 -0.89 14.39
N LYS A 85 23.19 -1.36 14.75
CA LYS A 85 23.41 -2.05 16.02
C LYS A 85 23.88 -1.04 17.07
N ASN A 86 23.11 -0.88 18.14
CA ASN A 86 23.49 -0.08 19.29
C ASN A 86 23.66 -0.96 20.55
N ASN A 87 23.79 -0.34 21.72
CA ASN A 87 23.99 -1.04 23.00
C ASN A 87 22.81 -1.95 23.40
N SER A 88 21.62 -1.72 22.83
CA SER A 88 20.40 -2.48 23.07
C SER A 88 20.11 -3.53 21.99
N GLY A 89 20.97 -3.66 20.97
CA GLY A 89 20.78 -4.56 19.83
C GLY A 89 20.50 -3.82 18.53
N ASP A 90 19.84 -4.51 17.60
CA ASP A 90 19.50 -3.95 16.29
C ASP A 90 18.26 -3.06 16.42
N VAL A 91 18.37 -1.81 15.96
CA VAL A 91 17.30 -0.82 16.07
C VAL A 91 17.13 -0.07 14.75
N LEU A 92 15.87 0.20 14.40
CA LEU A 92 15.54 1.17 13.36
C LEU A 92 15.43 2.55 14.01
N GLN A 93 16.13 3.53 13.45
CA GLN A 93 16.10 4.92 13.88
C GLN A 93 16.12 5.87 12.68
N THR A 94 15.74 7.13 12.89
CA THR A 94 15.95 8.18 11.90
C THR A 94 17.45 8.36 11.64
N ALA A 95 17.86 8.39 10.38
CA ALA A 95 19.24 8.57 10.00
C ALA A 95 19.69 10.03 10.20
N ALA A 96 20.98 10.22 10.47
CA ALA A 96 21.56 11.57 10.62
C ALA A 96 21.55 12.39 9.31
N THR A 97 21.51 11.71 8.16
CA THR A 97 21.44 12.33 6.84
C THR A 97 20.13 11.99 6.16
N SER A 98 19.50 13.00 5.55
CA SER A 98 18.28 12.86 4.74
C SER A 98 18.41 11.84 3.61
N ALA A 99 17.28 11.45 3.02
CA ALA A 99 17.27 10.64 1.80
C ALA A 99 18.05 11.32 0.68
N SER A 100 18.62 10.52 -0.22
CA SER A 100 19.35 11.05 -1.38
C SER A 100 18.45 11.79 -2.38
N ASN A 101 17.14 11.50 -2.34
CA ASN A 101 16.11 12.19 -3.08
C ASN A 101 15.05 12.73 -2.10
N LYS A 102 14.63 13.98 -2.29
CA LYS A 102 13.66 14.67 -1.42
C LYS A 102 12.23 14.15 -1.55
N ASN A 103 11.91 13.39 -2.61
CA ASN A 103 10.58 12.83 -2.86
C ASN A 103 10.51 11.34 -2.47
N GLU A 104 11.53 10.84 -1.75
CA GLU A 104 11.65 9.42 -1.40
C GLU A 104 11.88 9.26 0.09
N ILE A 105 11.40 8.13 0.62
CA ILE A 105 11.69 7.64 1.95
C ILE A 105 12.75 6.54 1.79
N GLU A 106 13.84 6.61 2.55
CA GLU A 106 14.89 5.58 2.52
C GLU A 106 14.91 4.76 3.80
N VAL A 107 15.06 3.44 3.68
CA VAL A 107 15.39 2.56 4.81
C VAL A 107 16.70 1.85 4.50
N ARG A 108 17.75 2.19 5.26
CA ARG A 108 19.13 1.77 5.02
C ARG A 108 19.50 0.65 5.99
N ASN A 109 20.08 -0.43 5.48
CA ASN A 109 20.66 -1.44 6.34
C ASN A 109 22.13 -1.07 6.64
N GLN A 110 22.38 -0.55 7.85
CA GLN A 110 23.72 -0.19 8.33
C GLN A 110 24.28 -1.23 9.31
N LEU A 111 23.66 -2.42 9.40
CA LEU A 111 24.23 -3.54 10.14
C LEU A 111 25.46 -4.07 9.42
N ILE A 112 26.42 -4.61 10.18
CA ILE A 112 27.60 -5.27 9.62
C ILE A 112 27.21 -6.62 8.98
N THR A 113 26.22 -7.30 9.57
CA THR A 113 25.74 -8.61 9.15
C THR A 113 24.23 -8.70 9.33
N GLY A 114 23.56 -9.48 8.47
CA GLY A 114 22.12 -9.71 8.53
C GLY A 114 21.38 -8.86 7.49
N ALA A 115 20.57 -9.53 6.66
CA ALA A 115 19.64 -8.84 5.78
C ALA A 115 18.37 -8.47 6.54
N ILE A 116 17.74 -7.36 6.17
CA ILE A 116 16.48 -6.92 6.72
C ILE A 116 15.41 -6.86 5.63
N SER A 117 14.15 -6.83 6.04
CA SER A 117 13.05 -6.35 5.20
C SER A 117 12.60 -4.98 5.70
N ALA A 118 12.27 -4.07 4.79
CA ALA A 118 11.68 -2.77 5.11
C ALA A 118 10.22 -2.74 4.64
N TYR A 119 9.38 -2.11 5.45
CA TYR A 119 7.94 -2.05 5.26
C TYR A 119 7.46 -0.61 5.37
N CYS A 120 6.51 -0.24 4.53
CA CYS A 120 5.70 0.96 4.70
C CYS A 120 4.30 0.57 5.15
N PHE A 121 3.77 1.31 6.12
CA PHE A 121 2.42 1.16 6.65
C PHE A 121 1.60 2.40 6.34
N ARG A 122 0.32 2.18 6.05
CA ARG A 122 -0.71 3.20 5.93
C ARG A 122 -1.92 2.74 6.72
N ASP A 123 -2.32 3.54 7.71
CA ASP A 123 -3.41 3.20 8.63
C ASP A 123 -3.18 1.86 9.35
N GLY A 124 -1.93 1.60 9.76
CA GLY A 124 -1.53 0.37 10.44
C GLY A 124 -1.38 -0.88 9.54
N SER A 125 -1.81 -0.82 8.27
CA SER A 125 -1.69 -1.93 7.31
C SER A 125 -0.49 -1.74 6.38
N ILE A 126 0.21 -2.84 6.02
CA ILE A 126 1.34 -2.78 5.09
C ILE A 126 0.84 -2.34 3.70
N CYS A 127 1.46 -1.32 3.12
CA CYS A 127 1.15 -0.82 1.78
C CYS A 127 2.29 -1.00 0.77
N ALA A 128 3.52 -1.22 1.24
CA ALA A 128 4.66 -1.59 0.40
C ALA A 128 5.74 -2.31 1.22
N MET A 129 6.58 -3.09 0.55
CA MET A 129 7.75 -3.68 1.20
C MET A 129 8.90 -3.95 0.22
N LYS A 130 10.11 -4.02 0.79
CA LYS A 130 11.31 -4.56 0.15
C LYS A 130 11.98 -5.55 1.09
N SER A 131 12.12 -6.80 0.66
CA SER A 131 12.79 -7.86 1.44
C SER A 131 14.24 -8.04 1.02
N GLY A 132 15.06 -8.62 1.91
CA GLY A 132 16.42 -9.06 1.56
C GLY A 132 17.41 -7.92 1.36
N ILE A 133 17.20 -6.79 2.04
CA ILE A 133 18.09 -5.63 2.01
C ILE A 133 19.37 -6.02 2.76
N SER A 134 20.45 -6.25 2.02
CA SER A 134 21.74 -6.66 2.59
C SER A 134 22.45 -5.50 3.29
N PRO A 135 23.44 -5.77 4.16
CA PRO A 135 24.33 -4.74 4.69
C PRO A 135 24.80 -3.73 3.64
N SER A 136 24.79 -2.45 3.99
CA SER A 136 25.12 -1.30 3.13
C SER A 136 24.17 -1.06 1.96
N GLN A 137 23.05 -1.80 1.85
CA GLN A 137 21.98 -1.54 0.87
C GLN A 137 20.83 -0.73 1.48
N LYS A 138 19.90 -0.29 0.63
CA LYS A 138 18.71 0.45 1.04
C LYS A 138 17.45 0.02 0.28
N ALA A 139 16.31 0.20 0.92
CA ALA A 139 15.02 0.34 0.27
C ALA A 139 14.69 1.81 0.04
N VAL A 140 13.94 2.06 -1.02
CA VAL A 140 13.52 3.39 -1.43
C VAL A 140 12.03 3.35 -1.74
N PHE A 141 11.25 4.22 -1.12
CA PHE A 141 9.80 4.26 -1.29
C PHE A 141 9.36 5.67 -1.70
N SER A 142 8.46 5.75 -2.67
CA SER A 142 7.82 6.98 -3.10
C SER A 142 6.38 6.67 -3.48
N PHE A 143 5.45 7.50 -3.02
CA PHE A 143 4.02 7.28 -3.21
C PHE A 143 3.35 8.54 -3.74
N THR A 144 2.54 8.38 -4.77
CA THR A 144 1.56 9.39 -5.15
C THR A 144 0.24 9.14 -4.39
N PRO A 145 -0.63 10.15 -4.25
CA PRO A 145 -1.98 9.96 -3.73
C PRO A 145 -2.85 9.26 -4.79
N THR A 146 -2.48 8.04 -5.16
CA THR A 146 -3.13 7.21 -6.17
C THR A 146 -3.30 5.81 -5.62
N ILE A 147 -4.46 5.21 -5.87
CA ILE A 147 -4.74 3.80 -5.58
C ILE A 147 -5.00 3.02 -6.86
N TRP A 148 -4.67 1.73 -6.80
CA TRP A 148 -5.04 0.74 -7.81
C TRP A 148 -6.09 -0.17 -7.19
N ILE A 149 -7.21 -0.36 -7.89
CA ILE A 149 -8.35 -1.13 -7.39
C ILE A 149 -8.83 -2.13 -8.44
N GLY A 150 -9.18 -3.33 -8.00
CA GLY A 150 -9.69 -4.37 -8.89
C GLY A 150 -10.33 -5.52 -8.14
N VAL A 151 -11.02 -6.36 -8.92
CA VAL A 151 -11.59 -7.61 -8.43
C VAL A 151 -10.55 -8.71 -8.54
N VAL A 152 -10.29 -9.41 -7.44
CA VAL A 152 -9.33 -10.51 -7.36
C VAL A 152 -9.89 -11.58 -6.42
N SER A 153 -9.27 -12.75 -6.39
CA SER A 153 -9.67 -13.83 -5.49
C SER A 153 -8.45 -14.39 -4.76
N GLN A 154 -8.64 -14.83 -3.53
CA GLN A 154 -7.60 -15.50 -2.73
C GLN A 154 -6.42 -14.58 -2.42
N VAL A 155 -6.73 -13.32 -2.13
CA VAL A 155 -5.74 -12.32 -1.70
C VAL A 155 -6.08 -11.88 -0.29
N GLU A 156 -5.12 -11.98 0.61
CA GLU A 156 -5.26 -11.49 1.99
C GLU A 156 -4.70 -10.07 2.14
N GLU A 157 -5.23 -9.30 3.08
CA GLU A 157 -4.67 -7.98 3.41
C GLU A 157 -3.23 -8.12 3.92
N GLY A 158 -2.33 -7.26 3.44
CA GLY A 158 -0.90 -7.35 3.70
C GLY A 158 -0.15 -8.36 2.83
N GLN A 159 -0.84 -9.10 1.95
CA GLN A 159 -0.20 -10.04 1.04
C GLN A 159 0.54 -9.33 -0.09
N VAL A 160 1.75 -9.83 -0.39
CA VAL A 160 2.51 -9.49 -1.58
C VAL A 160 1.75 -9.89 -2.84
N LEU A 161 1.50 -8.93 -3.73
CA LEU A 161 0.85 -9.16 -5.01
C LEU A 161 1.85 -9.66 -6.05
N ASN A 162 1.52 -10.78 -6.70
CA ASN A 162 2.31 -11.26 -7.82
C ASN A 162 2.02 -10.45 -9.10
N SER A 163 2.90 -10.55 -10.10
CA SER A 163 2.78 -9.81 -11.35
C SER A 163 1.48 -10.09 -12.11
N ALA A 164 0.91 -11.30 -11.99
CA ALA A 164 -0.35 -11.63 -12.65
C ALA A 164 -1.51 -10.81 -12.07
N ILE A 165 -1.59 -10.69 -10.74
CA ILE A 165 -2.60 -9.85 -10.06
C ILE A 165 -2.38 -8.37 -10.40
N ILE A 166 -1.12 -7.89 -10.34
CA ILE A 166 -0.81 -6.50 -10.68
C ILE A 166 -1.19 -6.19 -12.13
N SER A 167 -1.03 -7.16 -13.04
CA SER A 167 -1.40 -6.99 -14.46
C SER A 167 -2.91 -7.04 -14.71
N SER A 168 -3.67 -7.77 -13.88
CA SER A 168 -5.13 -7.86 -14.00
C SER A 168 -5.84 -6.68 -13.36
N VAL A 169 -5.26 -6.07 -12.33
CA VAL A 169 -5.81 -4.88 -11.67
C VAL A 169 -5.33 -3.62 -12.40
N ASN A 170 -6.19 -3.08 -13.25
CA ASN A 170 -5.84 -1.99 -14.17
C ASN A 170 -6.54 -0.66 -13.91
N THR A 171 -7.42 -0.57 -12.89
CA THR A 171 -8.11 0.68 -12.58
C THR A 171 -7.27 1.50 -11.61
N GLU A 172 -6.71 2.59 -12.14
CA GLU A 172 -5.99 3.60 -11.39
C GLU A 172 -6.94 4.75 -11.02
N ILE A 173 -6.94 5.14 -9.75
CA ILE A 173 -7.74 6.25 -9.24
C ILE A 173 -6.81 7.24 -8.54
N SER A 174 -6.69 8.45 -9.11
CA SER A 174 -6.04 9.57 -8.44
C SER A 174 -6.93 10.13 -7.34
N LEU A 175 -6.35 10.31 -6.16
CA LEU A 175 -6.95 10.91 -4.98
C LEU A 175 -6.46 12.35 -4.74
N MET A 176 -5.68 12.90 -5.68
CA MET A 176 -5.13 14.24 -5.56
C MET A 176 -6.25 15.29 -5.44
N GLY A 177 -6.19 16.09 -4.38
CA GLY A 177 -7.16 17.15 -4.10
C GLY A 177 -8.51 16.66 -3.58
N ILE A 178 -8.69 15.36 -3.32
CA ILE A 178 -9.94 14.80 -2.78
C ILE A 178 -9.87 14.79 -1.25
N ALA A 179 -10.91 15.29 -0.60
CA ALA A 179 -11.13 15.15 0.84
C ALA A 179 -12.06 13.97 1.16
N GLU A 180 -13.08 13.75 0.33
CA GLU A 180 -14.05 12.67 0.48
C GLU A 180 -14.57 12.19 -0.88
N ALA A 181 -14.80 10.89 -1.06
CA ALA A 181 -15.45 10.35 -2.26
C ALA A 181 -16.02 8.93 -2.06
N ASP A 182 -17.03 8.60 -2.87
CA ASP A 182 -17.47 7.22 -3.04
C ASP A 182 -16.70 6.55 -4.19
N ILE A 183 -16.19 5.35 -3.96
CA ILE A 183 -15.67 4.46 -5.01
C ILE A 183 -16.77 3.48 -5.39
N VAL A 184 -17.40 3.68 -6.54
CA VAL A 184 -18.55 2.89 -6.97
C VAL A 184 -18.10 1.79 -7.92
N MET A 185 -18.34 0.53 -7.54
CA MET A 185 -18.15 -0.64 -8.39
C MET A 185 -19.43 -0.94 -9.17
N THR A 186 -19.31 -1.09 -10.48
CA THR A 186 -20.40 -1.53 -11.39
C THR A 186 -19.91 -2.65 -12.30
N GLY A 187 -20.81 -3.24 -13.08
CA GLY A 187 -20.51 -4.33 -14.00
C GLY A 187 -20.64 -5.70 -13.35
N GLY A 188 -19.91 -6.70 -13.84
CA GLY A 188 -20.04 -8.10 -13.42
C GLY A 188 -21.31 -8.76 -13.96
N GLY A 189 -21.71 -9.87 -13.31
CA GLY A 189 -22.88 -10.67 -13.68
C GLY A 189 -22.52 -12.07 -14.20
N PRO A 190 -23.42 -13.05 -14.05
CA PRO A 190 -23.21 -14.39 -14.59
C PRO A 190 -23.43 -14.45 -16.11
N GLY A 191 -22.78 -15.41 -16.76
CA GLY A 191 -23.08 -15.81 -18.13
C GLY A 191 -22.58 -14.87 -19.23
N SER A 192 -23.09 -15.07 -20.45
CA SER A 192 -22.64 -14.38 -21.67
C SER A 192 -22.99 -12.88 -21.72
N SER A 193 -23.87 -12.42 -20.83
CA SER A 193 -24.23 -11.01 -20.67
C SER A 193 -23.40 -10.29 -19.60
N SER A 194 -22.41 -10.96 -19.01
CA SER A 194 -21.51 -10.35 -18.03
C SER A 194 -20.77 -9.15 -18.63
N THR A 195 -20.65 -8.09 -17.85
CA THR A 195 -19.89 -6.90 -18.24
C THR A 195 -18.62 -6.79 -17.39
N PRO A 196 -17.54 -6.18 -17.89
CA PRO A 196 -16.34 -5.97 -17.09
C PRO A 196 -16.65 -5.14 -15.84
N PHE A 197 -15.99 -5.47 -14.72
CA PHE A 197 -16.02 -4.62 -13.53
C PHE A 197 -15.44 -3.24 -13.85
N ARG A 198 -16.07 -2.20 -13.31
CA ARG A 198 -15.63 -0.81 -13.45
C ARG A 198 -15.70 -0.13 -12.09
N PHE A 199 -14.70 0.70 -11.80
CA PHE A 199 -14.65 1.53 -10.61
C PHE A 199 -14.61 2.99 -11.03
N THR A 200 -15.48 3.80 -10.44
CA THR A 200 -15.59 5.23 -10.70
C THR A 200 -15.75 6.00 -9.40
N LEU A 201 -15.27 7.24 -9.38
CA LEU A 201 -15.53 8.14 -8.26
C LEU A 201 -16.90 8.82 -8.42
N GLU A 202 -17.67 8.83 -7.35
CA GLU A 202 -18.91 9.60 -7.20
C GLU A 202 -18.86 10.44 -5.92
N ASN A 203 -19.76 11.42 -5.79
CA ASN A 203 -19.91 12.24 -4.59
C ASN A 203 -18.60 12.87 -4.08
N VAL A 204 -17.74 13.30 -5.00
CA VAL A 204 -16.41 13.83 -4.69
C VAL A 204 -16.50 15.20 -4.02
N VAL A 205 -15.87 15.31 -2.86
CA VAL A 205 -15.59 16.55 -2.14
C VAL A 205 -14.11 16.85 -2.25
N TYR A 206 -13.76 18.07 -2.67
CA TYR A 206 -12.38 18.51 -2.81
C TYR A 206 -11.88 19.19 -1.53
N ALA A 207 -10.57 19.06 -1.29
CA ALA A 207 -9.84 19.64 -0.15
C ALA A 207 -9.52 21.13 -0.34
#